data_AF-A0A7S1J3Y1-F1
#
_entry.id   AF-A0A7S1J3Y1-F1
#
_cell.length_a   1.000
_cell.length_b   1.000
_cell.length_c   1.000
_cell.angle_alpha   90.00
_cell.angle_beta   90.00
_cell.angle_gamma   90.00
#
_symmetry.space_group_name_H-M   'P 1'
#
loop_
_entity.id
_entity.type
_entity.pdbx_description
1 polymer ?
#
loop_
_entity_poly.entity_id
_entity_poly.type
_entity_poly.pdbx_seq_one_letter_code
_entity_poly.pdbx_strand_id
1 'polypeptide(L)'
;MAALLPAETKASGMAGLVRTFRALGIKEANLSNTELLEDHIKRNLVAGWNVFLASPSFYFLWHLVHKAGFTTSAVRSITGSVRIVPFLGLLYGTCACAIPWTTSLLMDRGQSVTEAKSNASTVVMLSGVAVLEAIVELRGCGVAFNQMTVGALLCFVPALIGRLAAGVLVQQQKIGGEFHNVLPPAWKLDGGLKSSLYSLCETLCIDTDFFKTVVGTSVFQHILNGITYVLLTHGQKTRMLHLGRYLTGGLDGTAASAMQQFARTVSLRLGFCGVWNWLGSQPVAHWEAMDQALCLLEGRPAPGQA
;
A
#
# COMPACT_ATOMS: atom_id res chain seq x y z
N MET A 1 14.89 -6.52 -5.07
CA MET A 1 15.01 -5.23 -5.79
C MET A 1 15.35 -4.04 -4.89
N ALA A 2 14.81 -3.90 -3.66
CA ALA A 2 15.28 -2.86 -2.72
C ALA A 2 16.75 -3.01 -2.29
N ALA A 3 17.30 -4.23 -2.17
CA ALA A 3 18.74 -4.42 -1.93
C ALA A 3 19.64 -4.16 -3.17
N LEU A 4 19.06 -3.92 -4.36
CA LEU A 4 19.80 -3.81 -5.62
C LEU A 4 20.04 -2.36 -6.10
N LEU A 5 19.39 -1.37 -5.48
CA LEU A 5 19.61 0.04 -5.82
C LEU A 5 20.66 0.65 -4.88
N PRO A 6 21.68 1.36 -5.42
CA PRO A 6 22.61 2.12 -4.60
C PRO A 6 21.89 3.06 -3.64
N ALA A 7 22.45 3.26 -2.44
CA ALA A 7 21.88 4.14 -1.42
C ALA A 7 21.59 5.55 -1.97
N GLU A 8 22.47 6.06 -2.82
CA GLU A 8 22.36 7.36 -3.48
C GLU A 8 21.17 7.46 -4.45
N THR A 9 20.87 6.38 -5.18
CA THR A 9 19.68 6.30 -6.06
C THR A 9 18.40 6.28 -5.24
N LYS A 10 18.40 5.57 -4.11
CA LYS A 10 17.27 5.57 -3.16
C LYS A 10 17.08 6.96 -2.55
N ALA A 11 18.17 7.59 -2.09
CA ALA A 11 18.16 8.93 -1.52
C ALA A 11 17.63 9.97 -2.52
N SER A 12 18.05 9.89 -3.78
CA SER A 12 17.54 10.77 -4.84
C SER A 12 16.03 10.61 -5.11
N GLY A 13 15.54 9.36 -5.13
CA GLY A 13 14.11 9.07 -5.27
C GLY A 13 13.29 9.55 -4.07
N MET A 14 13.80 9.34 -2.86
CA MET A 14 13.20 9.80 -1.61
C MET A 14 13.22 11.33 -1.50
N ALA A 15 14.28 12.00 -1.97
CA ALA A 15 14.36 13.44 -2.04
C ALA A 15 13.28 14.04 -2.97
N GLY A 16 12.97 13.37 -4.09
CA GLY A 16 11.85 13.75 -4.96
C GLY A 16 10.48 13.68 -4.27
N LEU A 17 10.24 12.62 -3.49
CA LEU A 17 9.06 12.48 -2.65
C LEU A 17 8.97 13.62 -1.61
N VAL A 18 10.06 13.86 -0.87
CA VAL A 18 10.10 14.92 0.14
C VAL A 18 9.93 16.33 -0.46
N ARG A 19 10.49 16.62 -1.66
CA ARG A 19 10.22 17.89 -2.38
C ARG A 19 8.75 18.07 -2.69
N THR A 20 8.10 17.01 -3.16
CA THR A 20 6.66 17.04 -3.47
C THR A 20 5.86 17.38 -2.21
N PHE A 21 6.26 16.84 -1.05
CA PHE A 21 5.64 17.16 0.24
C PHE A 21 5.87 18.59 0.68
N ARG A 22 7.11 19.09 0.62
CA ARG A 22 7.41 20.50 0.93
C ARG A 22 6.67 21.46 -0.01
N ALA A 23 6.54 21.14 -1.30
CA ALA A 23 5.80 21.93 -2.28
C ALA A 23 4.28 21.99 -1.99
N LEU A 24 3.73 20.98 -1.31
CA LEU A 24 2.34 20.95 -0.84
C LEU A 24 2.14 21.69 0.50
N GLY A 25 3.13 22.47 0.95
CA GLY A 25 3.00 23.36 2.11
C GLY A 25 3.35 22.72 3.46
N ILE A 26 3.91 21.52 3.44
CA ILE A 26 4.33 20.80 4.65
C ILE A 26 5.63 21.45 5.17
N LYS A 27 5.57 22.08 6.34
CA LYS A 27 6.70 22.75 7.01
C LYS A 27 6.93 22.15 8.39
N GLU A 28 8.21 21.93 8.74
CA GLU A 28 8.66 21.44 10.05
C GLU A 28 8.16 22.30 11.23
N ALA A 29 7.92 23.60 11.00
CA ALA A 29 7.43 24.54 11.99
C ALA A 29 6.03 24.23 12.58
N ASN A 30 5.25 23.35 11.95
CA ASN A 30 3.88 23.01 12.40
C ASN A 30 3.83 21.78 13.33
N LEU A 31 4.98 21.28 13.77
CA LEU A 31 5.13 19.94 14.32
C LEU A 31 5.93 20.02 15.63
N SER A 32 5.23 19.96 16.76
CA SER A 32 5.73 20.31 18.11
C SER A 32 6.57 19.22 18.80
N ASN A 33 6.55 17.98 18.30
CA ASN A 33 7.28 16.86 18.89
C ASN A 33 8.19 16.19 17.85
N THR A 34 9.47 16.56 17.87
CA THR A 34 10.50 16.21 16.89
C THR A 34 10.73 14.70 16.77
N GLU A 35 10.63 13.96 17.87
CA GLU A 35 10.93 12.52 17.94
C GLU A 35 9.79 11.68 17.34
N LEU A 36 8.54 12.05 17.64
CA LEU A 36 7.34 11.50 16.99
C LEU A 36 7.31 11.83 15.49
N LEU A 37 7.88 12.98 15.13
CA LEU A 37 7.88 13.47 13.77
C LEU A 37 8.85 12.72 12.88
N GLU A 38 10.09 12.55 13.32
CA GLU A 38 11.09 11.83 12.57
C GLU A 38 10.69 10.37 12.38
N ASP A 39 10.20 9.70 13.43
CA ASP A 39 9.79 8.30 13.34
C ASP A 39 8.56 8.11 12.42
N HIS A 40 7.55 8.98 12.51
CA HIS A 40 6.37 8.87 11.64
C HIS A 40 6.59 9.32 10.21
N ILE A 41 7.31 10.41 9.97
CA ILE A 41 7.61 10.87 8.61
C ILE A 41 8.48 9.82 7.92
N LYS A 42 9.58 9.37 8.55
CA LYS A 42 10.47 8.36 7.95
C LYS A 42 9.71 7.06 7.65
N ARG A 43 8.92 6.54 8.58
CA ARG A 43 8.12 5.31 8.35
C ARG A 43 7.07 5.47 7.25
N ASN A 44 6.31 6.56 7.22
CA ASN A 44 5.28 6.78 6.19
C ASN A 44 5.89 6.95 4.80
N LEU A 45 7.03 7.64 4.70
CA LEU A 45 7.74 7.84 3.44
C LEU A 45 8.37 6.53 2.93
N VAL A 46 8.98 5.74 3.82
CA VAL A 46 9.51 4.41 3.47
C VAL A 46 8.36 3.48 3.08
N ALA A 47 7.22 3.54 3.77
CA ALA A 47 6.02 2.78 3.38
C ALA A 47 5.55 3.17 1.98
N GLY A 48 5.48 4.46 1.69
CA GLY A 48 5.12 4.97 0.36
C GLY A 48 6.09 4.52 -0.73
N TRP A 49 7.40 4.54 -0.44
CA TRP A 49 8.43 4.04 -1.34
C TRP A 49 8.32 2.53 -1.59
N ASN A 50 8.03 1.75 -0.54
CA ASN A 50 7.87 0.30 -0.65
C ASN A 50 6.63 -0.06 -1.48
N VAL A 51 5.51 0.65 -1.31
CA VAL A 51 4.33 0.46 -2.16
C VAL A 51 4.59 0.90 -3.60
N PHE A 52 5.31 2.00 -3.79
CA PHE A 52 5.75 2.45 -5.12
C PHE A 52 6.53 1.34 -5.84
N LEU A 53 7.53 0.74 -5.17
CA LEU A 53 8.34 -0.35 -5.73
C LEU A 53 7.56 -1.66 -5.90
N ALA A 54 6.55 -1.91 -5.08
CA ALA A 54 5.70 -3.10 -5.20
C ALA A 54 4.64 -2.96 -6.31
N SER A 55 4.18 -1.75 -6.62
CA SER A 55 3.08 -1.48 -7.56
C SER A 55 3.25 -2.12 -8.95
N PRO A 56 4.45 -2.15 -9.58
CA PRO A 56 4.66 -2.86 -10.84
C PRO A 56 4.24 -4.33 -10.81
N SER A 57 4.43 -5.02 -9.67
CA SER A 57 4.06 -6.44 -9.53
C SER A 57 2.55 -6.64 -9.61
N PHE A 58 1.75 -5.75 -9.01
CA PHE A 58 0.28 -5.80 -9.06
C PHE A 58 -0.23 -5.77 -10.51
N TYR A 59 0.27 -4.82 -11.30
CA TYR A 59 -0.14 -4.63 -12.69
C TYR A 59 0.43 -5.69 -13.62
N PHE A 60 1.64 -6.17 -13.35
CA PHE A 60 2.22 -7.29 -14.08
C PHE A 60 1.37 -8.55 -13.88
N LEU A 61 1.03 -8.89 -12.64
CA LEU A 61 0.25 -10.09 -12.26
C LEU A 61 -1.20 -10.06 -12.72
N TRP A 62 -1.68 -8.94 -13.28
CA TRP A 62 -3.01 -8.85 -13.88
C TRP A 62 -3.28 -9.91 -14.97
N HIS A 63 -2.24 -10.40 -15.67
CA HIS A 63 -2.40 -11.52 -16.61
C HIS A 63 -2.91 -12.80 -15.95
N LEU A 64 -2.56 -13.05 -14.68
CA LEU A 64 -3.05 -14.22 -13.94
C LEU A 64 -4.58 -14.20 -13.76
N VAL A 65 -5.18 -13.01 -13.82
CA VAL A 65 -6.63 -12.83 -13.69
C VAL A 65 -7.34 -12.88 -15.06
N HIS A 66 -6.68 -12.43 -16.14
CA HIS A 66 -7.33 -12.19 -17.45
C HIS A 66 -6.68 -12.86 -18.67
N LYS A 67 -5.75 -13.81 -18.48
CA LYS A 67 -5.02 -14.50 -19.58
C LYS A 67 -4.36 -13.55 -20.59
N ALA A 68 -3.91 -12.37 -20.14
CA ALA A 68 -3.20 -11.44 -21.01
C ALA A 68 -1.80 -11.97 -21.35
N GLY A 69 -1.29 -11.67 -22.56
CA GLY A 69 0.08 -12.02 -22.93
C GLY A 69 1.13 -11.30 -22.08
N PHE A 70 2.31 -11.89 -21.93
CA PHE A 70 3.42 -11.34 -21.12
C PHE A 70 3.74 -9.89 -21.48
N THR A 71 3.85 -9.57 -22.77
CA THR A 71 4.14 -8.21 -23.27
C THR A 71 3.06 -7.21 -22.85
N THR A 72 1.78 -7.58 -22.98
CA THR A 72 0.65 -6.75 -22.55
C THR A 72 0.69 -6.49 -21.05
N SER A 73 1.07 -7.51 -20.27
CA SER A 73 1.23 -7.38 -18.82
C SER A 73 2.42 -6.52 -18.41
N ALA A 74 3.55 -6.61 -19.13
CA ALA A 74 4.71 -5.76 -18.91
C ALA A 74 4.41 -4.29 -19.22
N VAL A 75 3.74 -4.01 -20.34
CA VAL A 75 3.30 -2.66 -20.71
C VAL A 75 2.30 -2.12 -19.70
N ARG A 76 1.35 -2.93 -19.23
CA ARG A 76 0.43 -2.55 -18.15
C ARG A 76 1.12 -2.32 -16.82
N SER A 77 2.20 -3.06 -16.53
CA SER A 77 3.03 -2.85 -15.35
C SER A 77 3.62 -1.44 -15.34
N ILE A 78 4.24 -1.05 -16.45
CA ILE A 78 4.85 0.28 -16.59
C ILE A 78 3.77 1.38 -16.60
N THR A 79 2.76 1.25 -17.47
CA THR A 79 1.74 2.29 -17.65
C THR A 79 0.80 2.42 -16.44
N GLY A 80 0.50 1.32 -15.77
CA GLY A 80 -0.28 1.31 -14.52
C GLY A 80 0.47 1.95 -13.37
N SER A 81 1.75 1.61 -13.19
CA SER A 81 2.61 2.23 -12.19
C SER A 81 2.73 3.74 -12.41
N VAL A 82 3.06 4.20 -13.62
CA VAL A 82 3.19 5.64 -13.92
C VAL A 82 1.91 6.42 -13.58
N ARG A 83 0.73 5.80 -13.73
CA ARG A 83 -0.55 6.45 -13.40
C ARG A 83 -0.81 6.54 -11.91
N ILE A 84 -0.52 5.49 -11.13
CA ILE A 84 -0.89 5.44 -9.71
C ILE A 84 0.16 6.09 -8.80
N VAL A 85 1.42 6.10 -9.23
CA VAL A 85 2.56 6.58 -8.45
C VAL A 85 2.42 8.04 -7.96
N PRO A 86 2.04 9.02 -8.81
CA PRO A 86 1.87 10.40 -8.33
C PRO A 86 0.82 10.51 -7.22
N PHE A 87 -0.22 9.68 -7.29
CA PHE A 87 -1.31 9.69 -6.32
C PHE A 87 -0.97 8.94 -5.04
N LEU A 88 -0.26 7.81 -5.13
CA LEU A 88 0.30 7.16 -3.94
C LEU A 88 1.28 8.11 -3.25
N GLY A 89 2.11 8.83 -4.02
CA GLY A 89 2.94 9.91 -3.51
C GLY A 89 2.10 10.91 -2.70
N LEU A 90 1.05 11.48 -3.31
CA LEU A 90 0.16 12.44 -2.63
C LEU A 90 -0.55 11.86 -1.41
N LEU A 91 -1.03 10.62 -1.48
CA LEU A 91 -1.69 9.90 -0.38
C LEU A 91 -0.73 9.68 0.79
N TYR A 92 0.40 9.03 0.55
CA TYR A 92 1.40 8.75 1.57
C TYR A 92 2.03 10.02 2.13
N GLY A 93 2.16 11.06 1.31
CA GLY A 93 2.52 12.40 1.76
C GLY A 93 1.54 13.03 2.71
N THR A 94 0.28 13.01 2.31
CA THR A 94 -0.80 13.54 3.14
C THR A 94 -0.84 12.77 4.47
N CYS A 95 -0.75 11.44 4.43
CA CYS A 95 -0.65 10.60 5.62
C CYS A 95 0.59 10.91 6.47
N ALA A 96 1.77 11.10 5.85
CA ALA A 96 3.02 11.42 6.54
C ALA A 96 2.96 12.72 7.34
N CYS A 97 1.99 13.60 7.06
CA CYS A 97 1.87 14.90 7.71
C CYS A 97 0.61 15.04 8.54
N ALA A 98 -0.53 14.60 8.01
CA ALA A 98 -1.80 14.64 8.71
C ALA A 98 -1.82 13.67 9.89
N ILE A 99 -1.16 12.51 9.81
CA ILE A 99 -1.13 11.55 10.93
C ILE A 99 -0.34 12.14 12.11
N PRO A 100 0.92 12.62 11.97
CA PRO A 100 1.63 13.26 13.09
C PRO A 100 0.90 14.46 13.68
N TRP A 101 0.36 15.34 12.82
CA TRP A 101 -0.39 16.51 13.28
C TRP A 101 -1.63 16.11 14.09
N THR A 102 -2.41 15.15 13.59
CA THR A 102 -3.60 14.66 14.29
C THR A 102 -3.22 13.91 15.58
N THR A 103 -2.13 13.14 15.57
CA THR A 103 -1.60 12.48 16.78
C THR A 103 -1.25 13.50 17.85
N SER A 104 -0.55 14.58 17.50
CA SER A 104 -0.21 15.66 18.44
C SER A 104 -1.47 16.28 19.04
N LEU A 105 -2.45 16.62 18.21
CA LEU A 105 -3.73 17.19 18.67
C LEU A 105 -4.49 16.27 19.62
N LEU A 106 -4.43 14.96 19.41
CA LEU A 106 -5.10 13.98 20.27
C LEU A 106 -4.33 13.78 21.59
N MET A 107 -3.00 13.82 21.54
CA MET A 107 -2.16 13.81 22.75
C MET A 107 -2.37 15.06 23.60
N ASP A 108 -2.48 16.24 23.00
CA ASP A 108 -2.80 17.50 23.70
C ASP A 108 -4.18 17.46 24.37
N ARG A 109 -5.06 16.55 23.92
CA ARG A 109 -6.38 16.28 24.51
C ARG A 109 -6.36 15.16 25.55
N GLY A 110 -5.17 14.69 25.97
CA GLY A 110 -4.99 13.71 27.04
C GLY A 110 -5.00 12.25 26.59
N GLN A 111 -4.99 11.95 25.29
CA GLN A 111 -4.84 10.56 24.83
C GLN A 111 -3.41 10.06 25.03
N SER A 112 -3.26 8.77 25.34
CA SER A 112 -1.95 8.12 25.32
C SER A 112 -1.35 8.12 23.91
N VAL A 113 -0.02 8.08 23.80
CA VAL A 113 0.68 8.08 22.49
C VAL A 113 0.17 6.97 21.58
N THR A 114 -0.06 5.77 22.12
CA THR A 114 -0.51 4.61 21.35
C THR A 114 -1.93 4.79 20.82
N GLU A 115 -2.85 5.30 21.65
CA GLU A 115 -4.24 5.58 21.25
C GLU A 115 -4.30 6.72 20.24
N ALA A 116 -3.58 7.81 20.49
CA ALA A 116 -3.52 8.96 19.62
C ALA A 116 -3.00 8.58 18.22
N LYS A 117 -1.96 7.75 18.13
CA LYS A 117 -1.42 7.25 16.84
C LYS A 117 -2.45 6.43 16.06
N SER A 118 -3.13 5.51 16.73
CA SER A 118 -4.15 4.66 16.11
C SER A 118 -5.36 5.48 15.61
N ASN A 119 -5.85 6.38 16.46
CA ASN A 119 -6.98 7.25 16.16
C ASN A 119 -6.65 8.25 15.05
N ALA A 120 -5.46 8.86 15.06
CA ALA A 120 -5.00 9.76 14.01
C ALA A 120 -4.92 9.07 12.65
N SER A 121 -4.35 7.86 12.60
CA SER A 121 -4.29 7.06 11.38
C SER A 121 -5.69 6.77 10.82
N THR A 122 -6.63 6.43 11.72
CA THR A 122 -8.03 6.19 11.35
C THR A 122 -8.71 7.47 10.83
N VAL A 123 -8.58 8.59 11.54
CA VAL A 123 -9.18 9.88 11.16
C VAL A 123 -8.67 10.35 9.80
N VAL A 124 -7.37 10.23 9.54
CA VAL A 124 -6.77 10.61 8.26
C VAL A 124 -7.24 9.67 7.13
N MET A 125 -7.34 8.37 7.38
CA MET A 125 -7.87 7.43 6.38
C MET A 125 -9.37 7.63 6.09
N LEU A 126 -10.14 8.04 7.09
CA LEU A 126 -11.56 8.39 6.94
C LEU A 126 -11.78 9.81 6.40
N SER A 127 -10.72 10.60 6.25
CA SER A 127 -10.81 11.92 5.66
C SER A 127 -11.10 11.84 4.15
N GLY A 128 -11.41 12.98 3.52
CA GLY A 128 -11.69 13.06 2.07
C GLY A 128 -10.56 12.55 1.17
N VAL A 129 -9.38 12.25 1.72
CA VAL A 129 -8.27 11.56 1.06
C VAL A 129 -8.70 10.21 0.46
N ALA A 130 -9.48 9.40 1.17
CA ALA A 130 -9.97 8.12 0.62
C ALA A 130 -10.94 8.31 -0.55
N VAL A 131 -11.68 9.43 -0.59
CA VAL A 131 -12.56 9.77 -1.72
C VAL A 131 -11.75 10.15 -2.95
N LEU A 132 -10.69 10.95 -2.76
CA LEU A 132 -9.76 11.30 -3.84
C LEU A 132 -9.06 10.06 -4.40
N GLU A 133 -8.58 9.18 -3.52
CA GLU A 133 -7.97 7.91 -3.94
C GLU A 133 -8.97 7.02 -4.68
N ALA A 134 -10.22 6.93 -4.22
CA ALA A 134 -11.25 6.16 -4.91
C ALA A 134 -11.49 6.65 -6.34
N ILE A 135 -11.60 7.97 -6.53
CA ILE A 135 -11.76 8.59 -7.84
C ILE A 135 -10.57 8.27 -8.74
N VAL A 136 -9.36 8.44 -8.21
CA VAL A 136 -8.11 8.17 -8.92
C VAL A 136 -8.00 6.72 -9.34
N GLU A 137 -8.27 5.79 -8.43
CA GLU A 137 -8.16 4.37 -8.69
C GLU A 137 -9.15 3.95 -9.78
N LEU A 138 -10.40 4.41 -9.70
CA LEU A 138 -11.40 4.18 -10.74
C LEU A 138 -10.93 4.74 -12.09
N ARG A 139 -10.35 5.96 -12.13
CA ARG A 139 -9.75 6.52 -13.36
C ARG A 139 -8.58 5.66 -13.86
N GLY A 140 -7.71 5.21 -12.95
CA GLY A 140 -6.57 4.34 -13.25
C GLY A 140 -7.00 3.00 -13.85
N CYS A 141 -8.13 2.48 -13.39
CA CYS A 141 -8.80 1.28 -13.91
C CYS A 141 -9.57 1.51 -15.21
N GLY A 142 -9.66 2.75 -15.71
CA GLY A 142 -10.29 3.10 -16.99
C GLY A 142 -11.75 3.55 -16.88
N VAL A 143 -12.33 3.65 -15.68
CA VAL A 143 -13.69 4.16 -15.49
C VAL A 143 -13.72 5.66 -15.74
N ALA A 144 -14.54 6.13 -16.68
CA ALA A 144 -14.71 7.56 -16.98
C ALA A 144 -15.48 8.30 -15.88
N PHE A 145 -15.23 9.61 -15.70
CA PHE A 145 -15.95 10.41 -14.70
C PHE A 145 -17.46 10.37 -14.89
N ASN A 146 -17.92 10.37 -16.14
CA ASN A 146 -19.35 10.26 -16.47
C ASN A 146 -19.92 8.86 -16.18
N GLN A 147 -19.09 7.82 -15.97
CA GLN A 147 -19.53 6.48 -15.57
C GLN A 147 -19.60 6.34 -14.04
N MET A 148 -18.89 7.18 -13.27
CA MET A 148 -18.87 7.11 -11.81
C MET A 148 -20.22 7.56 -11.24
N THR A 149 -20.95 6.64 -10.64
CA THR A 149 -22.20 6.95 -9.94
C THR A 149 -21.95 7.15 -8.45
N VAL A 150 -22.76 7.99 -7.80
CA VAL A 150 -22.68 8.22 -6.35
C VAL A 150 -22.82 6.89 -5.58
N GLY A 151 -23.76 6.03 -6.01
CA GLY A 151 -23.96 4.71 -5.39
C GLY A 151 -22.72 3.82 -5.47
N ALA A 152 -21.99 3.85 -6.59
CA ALA A 152 -20.75 3.09 -6.71
C ALA A 152 -19.64 3.68 -5.83
N LEU A 153 -19.50 5.01 -5.75
CA LEU A 153 -18.54 5.66 -4.84
C LEU A 153 -18.83 5.36 -3.37
N LEU A 154 -20.11 5.35 -2.97
CA LEU A 154 -20.54 5.00 -1.60
C LEU A 154 -20.14 3.57 -1.20
N CYS A 155 -19.96 2.66 -2.17
CA CYS A 155 -19.49 1.30 -1.90
C CYS A 155 -17.97 1.18 -2.07
N PHE A 156 -17.40 1.93 -3.02
CA PHE A 156 -15.99 1.87 -3.34
C PHE A 156 -15.15 2.47 -2.22
N VAL A 157 -15.56 3.61 -1.65
CA VAL A 157 -14.81 4.31 -0.61
C VAL A 157 -14.66 3.45 0.67
N PRO A 158 -15.73 2.85 1.24
CA PRO A 158 -15.57 1.96 2.40
C PRO A 158 -14.71 0.73 2.09
N ALA A 159 -14.86 0.13 0.91
CA ALA A 159 -14.04 -1.01 0.50
C ALA A 159 -12.56 -0.60 0.36
N LEU A 160 -12.30 0.60 -0.17
CA LEU A 160 -10.95 1.15 -0.29
C LEU A 160 -10.35 1.40 1.08
N ILE A 161 -11.08 2.04 1.99
CA ILE A 161 -10.65 2.26 3.39
C ILE A 161 -10.31 0.93 4.05
N GLY A 162 -11.16 -0.10 3.89
CA GLY A 162 -10.88 -1.44 4.39
C GLY A 162 -9.57 -2.02 3.84
N ARG A 163 -9.31 -1.84 2.54
CA ARG A 163 -8.06 -2.29 1.90
C ARG A 163 -6.85 -1.51 2.44
N LEU A 164 -6.98 -0.21 2.68
CA LEU A 164 -5.92 0.62 3.24
C LEU A 164 -5.63 0.24 4.70
N ALA A 165 -6.66 0.04 5.51
CA ALA A 165 -6.50 -0.40 6.89
C ALA A 165 -5.83 -1.78 6.97
N ALA A 166 -6.29 -2.74 6.17
CA ALA A 166 -5.75 -4.10 6.16
C ALA A 166 -4.35 -4.22 5.52
N GLY A 167 -3.98 -3.28 4.65
CA GLY A 167 -2.71 -3.30 3.94
C GLY A 167 -1.73 -2.25 4.45
N VAL A 168 -2.08 -0.98 4.23
CA VAL A 168 -1.20 0.16 4.44
C VAL A 168 -0.85 0.32 5.91
N LEU A 169 -1.82 0.31 6.82
CA LEU A 169 -1.52 0.48 8.25
C LEU A 169 -0.67 -0.68 8.79
N VAL A 170 -1.01 -1.91 8.42
CA VAL A 170 -0.26 -3.11 8.85
C VAL A 170 1.19 -3.04 8.37
N GLN A 171 1.41 -2.72 7.09
CA GLN A 171 2.76 -2.64 6.53
C GLN A 171 3.54 -1.40 7.02
N GLN A 172 2.86 -0.29 7.35
CA GLN A 172 3.48 0.87 7.99
C GLN A 172 3.99 0.55 9.40
N GLN A 173 3.20 -0.16 10.20
CA GLN A 173 3.57 -0.57 11.56
C GLN A 173 4.76 -1.52 11.56
N LYS A 174 4.91 -2.32 10.50
CA LYS A 174 5.99 -3.28 10.34
C LYS A 174 7.37 -2.66 10.07
N ILE A 175 7.43 -1.47 9.48
CA ILE A 175 8.71 -0.84 9.11
C ILE A 175 9.54 -0.55 10.36
N GLY A 176 10.77 -1.06 10.36
CA GLY A 176 11.69 -0.94 11.49
C GLY A 176 11.44 -1.98 12.60
N GLY A 177 10.45 -2.85 12.45
CA GLY A 177 10.24 -3.99 13.35
C GLY A 177 11.15 -5.17 13.02
N GLU A 178 11.41 -6.02 14.00
CA GLU A 178 12.11 -7.29 13.79
C GLU A 178 11.23 -8.29 13.05
N PHE A 179 11.80 -8.96 12.05
CA PHE A 179 11.11 -10.02 11.33
C PHE A 179 10.96 -11.26 12.21
N HIS A 180 9.74 -11.80 12.25
CA HIS A 180 9.42 -13.03 12.96
C HIS A 180 8.82 -14.04 11.98
N ASN A 181 9.50 -15.18 11.79
CA ASN A 181 9.00 -16.23 10.90
C ASN A 181 7.65 -16.76 11.39
N VAL A 182 6.69 -16.97 10.48
CA VAL A 182 5.39 -17.56 10.81
C VAL A 182 5.51 -19.01 11.31
N LEU A 183 6.57 -19.70 10.90
CA LEU A 183 6.83 -21.09 11.27
C LEU A 183 7.64 -21.16 12.58
N PRO A 184 7.43 -22.20 13.40
CA PRO A 184 8.12 -22.32 14.67
C PRO A 184 9.63 -22.59 14.46
N PRO A 185 10.52 -22.01 15.30
CA PRO A 185 11.99 -22.12 15.14
C PRO A 185 12.52 -23.56 15.08
N ALA A 186 11.83 -24.50 15.75
CA ALA A 186 12.17 -25.92 15.73
C ALA A 186 12.24 -26.50 14.31
N TRP A 187 11.44 -25.97 13.37
CA TRP A 187 11.43 -26.46 11.98
C TRP A 187 12.75 -26.18 11.25
N LYS A 188 13.54 -25.20 11.70
CA LYS A 188 14.88 -24.93 11.16
C LYS A 188 15.83 -26.11 11.40
N LEU A 189 15.68 -26.79 12.54
CA LEU A 189 16.58 -27.84 13.03
C LEU A 189 16.18 -29.25 12.54
N ASP A 190 14.94 -29.43 12.10
CA ASP A 190 14.37 -30.75 11.73
C ASP A 190 14.92 -31.35 10.42
N GLY A 191 15.76 -30.62 9.66
CA GLY A 191 16.22 -31.03 8.33
C GLY A 191 15.08 -31.18 7.31
N GLY A 192 15.41 -31.57 6.07
CA GLY A 192 14.44 -31.91 5.03
C GLY A 192 13.46 -30.80 4.63
N LEU A 193 12.20 -31.17 4.34
CA LEU A 193 11.16 -30.26 3.82
C LEU A 193 10.79 -29.15 4.81
N LYS A 194 10.75 -29.45 6.12
CA LYS A 194 10.41 -28.46 7.15
C LYS A 194 11.47 -27.36 7.25
N SER A 195 12.74 -27.74 7.26
CA SER A 195 13.86 -26.78 7.27
C SER A 195 13.88 -25.96 5.97
N SER A 196 13.63 -26.61 4.83
CA SER A 196 13.52 -25.92 3.53
C SER A 196 12.36 -24.90 3.51
N LEU A 197 11.19 -25.26 4.04
CA LEU A 197 10.05 -24.36 4.12
C LEU A 197 10.30 -23.21 5.10
N TYR A 198 10.94 -23.49 6.25
CA TYR A 198 11.35 -22.47 7.20
C TYR A 198 12.27 -21.45 6.54
N SER A 199 13.32 -21.91 5.84
CA SER A 199 14.26 -21.05 5.12
C SER A 199 13.60 -20.28 3.97
N LEU A 200 12.60 -20.86 3.29
CA LEU A 200 11.83 -20.15 2.28
C LEU A 200 11.02 -19.00 2.90
N CYS A 201 10.32 -19.25 4.00
CA CYS A 201 9.58 -18.22 4.74
C CYS A 201 10.52 -17.13 5.28
N GLU A 202 11.70 -17.49 5.76
CA GLU A 202 12.73 -16.56 6.21
C GLU A 202 13.23 -15.68 5.04
N THR A 203 13.54 -16.29 3.90
CA THR A 203 14.03 -15.60 2.69
C THR A 203 13.01 -14.64 2.08
N LEU A 204 11.74 -15.05 2.07
CA LEU A 204 10.62 -14.27 1.54
C LEU A 204 9.99 -13.34 2.59
N CYS A 205 10.52 -13.34 3.81
CA CYS A 205 10.03 -12.58 4.96
C CYS A 205 8.54 -12.84 5.29
N ILE A 206 8.08 -14.08 5.12
CA ILE A 206 6.68 -14.48 5.38
C ILE A 206 6.44 -14.57 6.89
N ASP A 207 5.60 -13.66 7.39
CA ASP A 207 5.19 -13.56 8.79
C ASP A 207 3.66 -13.44 8.94
N THR A 208 3.19 -13.28 10.17
CA THR A 208 1.75 -13.11 10.45
C THR A 208 1.17 -11.87 9.75
N ASP A 209 1.93 -10.79 9.67
CA ASP A 209 1.49 -9.54 9.05
C ASP A 209 1.36 -9.66 7.53
N PHE A 210 2.19 -10.48 6.88
CA PHE A 210 2.00 -10.89 5.49
C PHE A 210 0.61 -11.52 5.28
N PHE A 211 0.23 -12.49 6.11
CA PHE A 211 -1.08 -13.14 5.99
C PHE A 211 -2.24 -12.20 6.30
N LYS A 212 -2.14 -11.37 7.35
CA LYS A 212 -3.14 -10.31 7.63
C LYS A 212 -3.32 -9.39 6.42
N THR A 213 -2.21 -8.97 5.82
CA THR A 213 -2.21 -8.11 4.63
C THR A 213 -2.85 -8.80 3.44
N VAL A 214 -2.45 -10.04 3.11
CA VAL A 214 -2.99 -10.79 1.97
C VAL A 214 -4.47 -11.05 2.14
N VAL A 215 -4.89 -11.65 3.27
CA VAL A 215 -6.29 -12.03 3.51
C VAL A 215 -7.17 -10.78 3.60
N GLY A 216 -6.77 -9.82 4.44
CA GLY A 216 -7.54 -8.60 4.66
C GLY A 216 -7.70 -7.79 3.37
N THR A 217 -6.63 -7.62 2.59
CA THR A 217 -6.74 -6.86 1.33
C THR A 217 -7.44 -7.62 0.21
N SER A 218 -7.50 -8.96 0.23
CA SER A 218 -8.15 -9.75 -0.83
C SER A 218 -9.66 -9.58 -0.84
N VAL A 219 -10.30 -9.55 0.33
CA VAL A 219 -11.75 -9.33 0.45
C VAL A 219 -12.13 -7.98 -0.13
N PHE A 220 -11.47 -6.92 0.32
CA PHE A 220 -11.73 -5.57 -0.16
C PHE A 220 -11.36 -5.40 -1.64
N GLN A 221 -10.24 -5.96 -2.09
CA GLN A 221 -9.88 -5.93 -3.51
C GLN A 221 -10.92 -6.62 -4.37
N HIS A 222 -11.53 -7.71 -3.92
CA HIS A 222 -12.57 -8.40 -4.67
C HIS A 222 -13.80 -7.53 -4.86
N ILE A 223 -14.20 -6.80 -3.81
CA ILE A 223 -15.28 -5.80 -3.86
C ILE A 223 -14.93 -4.67 -4.82
N LEU A 224 -13.73 -4.10 -4.72
CA LEU A 224 -13.26 -3.02 -5.61
C LEU A 224 -13.22 -3.45 -7.08
N ASN A 225 -12.74 -4.67 -7.34
CA ASN A 225 -12.75 -5.27 -8.67
C ASN A 225 -14.17 -5.40 -9.22
N GLY A 226 -15.11 -5.85 -8.38
CA GLY A 226 -16.53 -5.96 -8.74
C GLY A 226 -17.17 -4.62 -9.07
N ILE A 227 -16.96 -3.60 -8.23
CA ILE A 227 -17.49 -2.25 -8.49
C ILE A 227 -16.92 -1.70 -9.80
N THR A 228 -15.61 -1.83 -9.99
CA THR A 228 -14.93 -1.40 -11.22
C THR A 228 -15.50 -2.11 -12.45
N TYR A 229 -15.65 -3.43 -12.41
CA TYR A 229 -16.21 -4.23 -13.49
C TYR A 229 -17.64 -3.80 -13.85
N VAL A 230 -18.50 -3.66 -12.84
CA VAL A 230 -19.89 -3.25 -13.02
C VAL A 230 -19.97 -1.84 -13.63
N LEU A 231 -19.12 -0.91 -13.18
CA LEU A 231 -19.04 0.44 -13.73
C LEU A 231 -18.59 0.44 -15.19
N LEU A 232 -17.59 -0.37 -15.55
CA LEU A 232 -17.13 -0.50 -16.93
C LEU A 232 -18.20 -1.13 -17.84
N THR A 233 -19.01 -2.05 -17.31
CA THR A 233 -20.02 -2.81 -18.07
C THR A 233 -21.33 -2.04 -18.23
N HIS A 234 -21.79 -1.37 -17.17
CA HIS A 234 -23.12 -0.76 -17.12
C HIS A 234 -23.07 0.78 -17.10
N GLY A 235 -21.91 1.39 -16.87
CA GLY A 235 -21.75 2.84 -16.77
C GLY A 235 -22.74 3.46 -15.78
N GLN A 236 -23.46 4.49 -16.22
CA GLN A 236 -24.48 5.17 -15.40
C GLN A 236 -25.66 4.30 -15.00
N LYS A 237 -25.88 3.15 -15.66
CA LYS A 237 -26.96 2.21 -15.31
C LYS A 237 -26.57 1.25 -14.17
N THR A 238 -25.43 1.48 -13.53
CA THR A 238 -24.94 0.69 -12.40
C THR A 238 -25.95 0.70 -11.24
N ARG A 239 -26.26 -0.49 -10.72
CA ARG A 239 -27.13 -0.70 -9.56
C ARG A 239 -26.43 -1.61 -8.55
N MET A 240 -26.78 -1.48 -7.27
CA MET A 240 -26.28 -2.36 -6.20
C MET A 240 -26.52 -3.84 -6.48
N LEU A 241 -27.63 -4.16 -7.14
CA LEU A 241 -27.94 -5.53 -7.58
C LEU A 241 -26.88 -6.10 -8.54
N HIS A 242 -26.31 -5.28 -9.43
CA HIS A 242 -25.27 -5.74 -10.36
C HIS A 242 -23.98 -6.09 -9.60
N LEU A 243 -23.64 -5.31 -8.57
CA LEU A 243 -22.53 -5.63 -7.68
C LEU A 243 -22.79 -6.92 -6.90
N GLY A 244 -24.00 -7.07 -6.32
CA GLY A 244 -24.37 -8.31 -5.63
C GLY A 244 -24.26 -9.54 -6.53
N ARG A 245 -24.75 -9.45 -7.78
CA ARG A 245 -24.63 -10.53 -8.77
C ARG A 245 -23.18 -10.85 -9.14
N TYR A 246 -22.32 -9.86 -9.25
CA TYR A 246 -20.90 -10.10 -9.48
C TYR A 246 -20.25 -10.83 -8.28
N LEU A 247 -20.54 -10.40 -7.05
CA LEU A 247 -19.94 -10.96 -5.84
C LEU A 247 -20.39 -12.40 -5.55
N THR A 248 -21.64 -12.75 -5.87
CA THR A 248 -22.19 -14.09 -5.59
C THR A 248 -22.23 -15.00 -6.81
N GLY A 249 -22.23 -14.45 -8.02
CA GLY A 249 -22.33 -15.17 -9.28
C GLY A 249 -21.11 -15.05 -10.21
N GLY A 250 -20.11 -14.22 -9.88
CA GLY A 250 -18.96 -14.02 -10.75
C GLY A 250 -19.36 -13.47 -12.12
N LEU A 251 -18.64 -13.87 -13.17
CA LEU A 251 -18.94 -13.44 -14.55
C LEU A 251 -20.05 -14.26 -15.20
N ASP A 252 -20.18 -15.53 -14.81
CA ASP A 252 -21.10 -16.49 -15.46
C ASP A 252 -22.41 -16.67 -14.67
N GLY A 253 -22.62 -15.88 -13.62
CA GLY A 253 -23.81 -15.95 -12.76
C GLY A 253 -23.86 -17.14 -11.81
N THR A 254 -22.76 -17.85 -11.59
CA THR A 254 -22.67 -19.04 -10.71
C THR A 254 -21.75 -18.81 -9.51
N ALA A 255 -22.02 -19.49 -8.40
CA ALA A 255 -21.16 -19.44 -7.21
C ALA A 255 -19.73 -19.93 -7.51
N ALA A 256 -19.56 -20.90 -8.41
CA ALA A 256 -18.25 -21.37 -8.84
C ALA A 256 -17.46 -20.26 -9.57
N SER A 257 -18.12 -19.48 -10.44
CA SER A 257 -17.50 -18.33 -11.11
C SER A 257 -17.10 -17.24 -10.10
N ALA A 258 -17.94 -16.98 -9.09
CA ALA A 258 -17.62 -16.05 -8.00
C ALA A 258 -16.37 -16.50 -7.21
N MET A 259 -16.33 -17.77 -6.80
CA MET A 259 -15.19 -18.35 -6.10
C MET A 259 -13.92 -18.32 -6.93
N GLN A 260 -14.03 -18.59 -8.24
CA GLN A 260 -12.89 -18.49 -9.15
C GLN A 260 -12.36 -17.06 -9.24
N GLN A 261 -13.24 -16.05 -9.29
CA GLN A 261 -12.84 -14.65 -9.31
C GLN A 261 -12.22 -14.19 -8.00
N PHE A 262 -12.74 -14.67 -6.87
CA PHE A 262 -12.13 -14.44 -5.58
C PHE A 262 -10.74 -15.07 -5.49
N ALA A 263 -10.59 -16.34 -5.91
CA ALA A 263 -9.30 -17.03 -5.94
C ALA A 263 -8.26 -16.29 -6.82
N ARG A 264 -8.66 -15.81 -8.00
CA ARG A 264 -7.80 -14.97 -8.85
C ARG A 264 -7.39 -13.67 -8.16
N THR A 265 -8.30 -13.07 -7.41
CA THR A 265 -8.02 -11.87 -6.60
C THR A 265 -6.98 -12.20 -5.52
N VAL A 266 -7.14 -13.31 -4.80
CA VAL A 266 -6.18 -13.78 -3.79
C VAL A 266 -4.80 -14.03 -4.41
N SER A 267 -4.70 -14.70 -5.57
CA SER A 267 -3.42 -14.93 -6.25
C SER A 267 -2.71 -13.63 -6.63
N LEU A 268 -3.46 -12.65 -7.13
CA LEU A 268 -2.91 -11.34 -7.46
C LEU A 268 -2.44 -10.59 -6.20
N ARG A 269 -3.20 -10.67 -5.10
CA ARG A 269 -2.80 -10.08 -3.81
C ARG A 269 -1.61 -10.79 -3.20
N LEU A 270 -1.52 -12.11 -3.29
CA LEU A 270 -0.36 -12.89 -2.82
C LEU A 270 0.94 -12.38 -3.45
N GLY A 271 0.96 -12.15 -4.76
CA GLY A 271 2.16 -11.66 -5.43
C GLY A 271 2.48 -10.20 -5.10
N PHE A 272 1.49 -9.29 -5.14
CA PHE A 272 1.70 -7.89 -4.78
C PHE A 272 2.13 -7.72 -3.31
N CYS A 273 1.39 -8.32 -2.38
CA CYS A 273 1.71 -8.28 -0.97
C CYS A 273 3.01 -9.01 -0.67
N GLY A 274 3.40 -10.04 -1.43
CA GLY A 274 4.69 -10.71 -1.28
C GLY A 274 5.85 -9.77 -1.54
N VAL A 275 5.80 -9.04 -2.66
CA VAL A 275 6.82 -8.03 -2.98
C VAL A 275 6.81 -6.91 -1.95
N TRP A 276 5.64 -6.37 -1.61
CA TRP A 276 5.51 -5.28 -0.65
C TRP A 276 6.03 -5.67 0.74
N ASN A 277 5.65 -6.84 1.23
CA ASN A 277 6.05 -7.36 2.52
C ASN A 277 7.56 -7.62 2.57
N TRP A 278 8.12 -8.18 1.51
CA TRP A 278 9.56 -8.37 1.40
C TRP A 278 10.31 -7.02 1.46
N LEU A 279 9.81 -5.99 0.76
CA LEU A 279 10.37 -4.63 0.81
C LEU A 279 10.25 -3.99 2.21
N GLY A 280 9.12 -4.20 2.89
CA GLY A 280 8.86 -3.69 4.24
C GLY A 280 9.69 -4.37 5.34
N SER A 281 10.11 -5.61 5.12
CA SER A 281 10.97 -6.39 6.02
C SER A 281 12.46 -6.13 5.86
N GLN A 282 12.89 -5.30 4.90
CA GLN A 282 14.31 -5.03 4.72
C GLN A 282 14.88 -4.23 5.91
N PRO A 283 16.16 -4.44 6.27
CA PRO A 283 16.80 -3.71 7.35
C PRO A 283 16.72 -2.20 7.16
N VAL A 284 16.83 -1.48 8.27
CA VAL A 284 16.62 -0.03 8.43
C VAL A 284 17.65 0.84 7.67
N ALA A 285 18.53 0.27 6.83
CA ALA A 285 19.41 1.02 5.91
C ALA A 285 18.66 2.04 5.02
N HIS A 286 17.34 1.92 4.91
CA HIS A 286 16.48 2.93 4.27
C HIS A 286 16.34 4.24 5.07
N TRP A 287 16.61 4.26 6.38
CA TRP A 287 16.68 5.48 7.17
C TRP A 287 17.93 6.28 6.81
N GLU A 288 19.07 5.63 6.60
CA GLU A 288 20.27 6.31 6.08
C GLU A 288 20.01 6.96 4.72
N ALA A 289 19.31 6.26 3.81
CA ALA A 289 18.91 6.84 2.52
C ALA A 289 17.92 8.02 2.69
N MET A 290 17.07 8.00 3.71
CA MET A 290 16.21 9.13 4.06
C MET A 290 17.00 10.30 4.63
N ASP A 291 17.93 10.03 5.54
CA ASP A 291 18.76 11.04 6.16
C ASP A 291 19.66 11.72 5.11
N GLN A 292 20.20 10.93 4.17
CA GLN A 292 20.87 11.44 2.97
C GLN A 292 19.93 12.27 2.09
N ALA A 293 18.69 11.82 1.86
CA ALA A 293 17.70 12.58 1.10
C ALA A 293 17.37 13.92 1.74
N LEU A 294 17.25 13.98 3.07
CA LEU A 294 17.04 15.22 3.82
C LEU A 294 18.26 16.14 3.71
N CYS A 295 19.48 15.62 3.86
CA CYS A 295 20.72 16.38 3.70
C CYS A 295 20.84 16.98 2.28
N LEU A 296 20.53 16.19 1.24
CA LEU A 296 20.50 16.64 -0.16
C LEU A 296 19.51 17.80 -0.40
N LEU A 297 18.42 17.85 0.37
CA LEU A 297 17.42 18.91 0.27
C LEU A 297 17.74 20.16 1.06
N GLU A 298 18.58 20.02 2.09
CA GLU A 298 19.05 21.12 2.93
C GLU A 298 20.39 21.69 2.45
N GLY A 299 20.99 21.09 1.42
CA GLY A 299 22.32 21.45 0.93
C GLY A 299 23.44 21.13 1.92
N ARG A 300 23.21 20.20 2.86
CA ARG A 300 24.19 19.76 3.85
C ARG A 300 24.97 18.55 3.31
N PRO A 301 26.26 18.38 3.69
CA PRO A 301 26.99 17.16 3.37
C PRO A 301 26.30 15.95 4.01
N ALA A 302 26.29 14.82 3.29
CA ALA A 302 25.68 13.59 3.76
C ALA A 302 26.41 13.06 5.03
N PRO A 303 25.71 12.30 5.91
CA PRO A 303 26.35 11.70 7.07
C PRO A 303 27.53 10.82 6.64
N GLY A 304 28.73 11.09 7.18
CA GLY A 304 29.97 10.36 6.83
C GLY A 304 30.85 11.01 5.76
N GLN A 305 30.52 12.21 5.26
CA GLN A 305 31.36 13.01 4.35
C GLN A 305 31.90 14.31 4.98
N ALA A 306 31.91 14.39 6.32
CA ALA A 306 32.48 15.49 7.10
C ALA A 306 33.85 15.09 7.67
#